data_AF-A0A1A8UUJ2-F1
#
_entry.id   AF-A0A1A8UUJ2-F1
#
_cell.length_a   1.000
_cell.length_b   1.000
_cell.length_c   1.000
_cell.angle_alpha   90.00
_cell.angle_beta   90.00
_cell.angle_gamma   90.00
#
_symmetry.space_group_name_H-M   'P 1'
#
loop_
_entity.id
_entity.type
_entity.pdbx_description
1 polymer ?
#
loop_
_entity_poly.entity_id
_entity_poly.type
_entity_poly.pdbx_seq_one_letter_code
_entity_poly.pdbx_strand_id
1 'polypeptide(L)'
;RVTEVRGFNNSQKEEFFRKKISDKNLANQVIAHVKSCRSLYIMCHIPVFCWMAAKVLEKKMATKDNKETPKTLTQMYIRFLSLHADVMKKRLPGRKESNANCVRTSLLALGKLAFQALEKGY
;
A
#
# COMPACT_ATOMS: atom_id res chain seq x y z
N ARG A 1 9.43 17.76 28.11
CA ARG A 1 9.98 18.01 26.75
C ARG A 1 9.22 17.13 25.79
N VAL A 2 8.46 17.68 24.84
CA VAL A 2 7.67 16.92 23.85
C VAL A 2 8.39 17.00 22.51
N THR A 3 8.49 15.88 21.79
CA THR A 3 9.06 15.82 20.44
C THR A 3 7.95 15.51 19.46
N GLU A 4 7.71 16.40 18.49
CA GLU A 4 6.73 16.20 17.43
C GLU A 4 7.37 15.51 16.21
N VAL A 5 6.74 14.44 15.74
CA VAL A 5 7.17 13.75 14.51
C VAL A 5 6.48 14.39 13.31
N ARG A 6 7.24 15.12 12.49
CA ARG A 6 6.70 15.92 11.37
C ARG A 6 6.59 15.19 10.04
N GLY A 7 6.94 13.92 9.92
CA GLY A 7 6.87 13.19 8.64
C GLY A 7 7.90 13.66 7.59
N PHE A 8 7.60 13.44 6.30
CA PHE A 8 8.48 13.73 5.17
C PHE A 8 8.13 15.05 4.47
N ASN A 9 9.16 15.88 4.31
CA ASN A 9 9.12 17.01 3.38
C ASN A 9 9.19 16.53 1.92
N ASN A 10 9.09 17.47 0.98
CA ASN A 10 9.01 17.15 -0.45
C ASN A 10 10.25 16.39 -0.99
N SER A 11 11.47 16.79 -0.60
CA SER A 11 12.68 16.10 -1.07
C SER A 11 12.83 14.71 -0.44
N GLN A 12 12.47 14.57 0.84
CA GLN A 12 12.48 13.29 1.55
C GLN A 12 11.52 12.27 0.93
N LYS A 13 10.35 12.70 0.42
CA LYS A 13 9.43 11.82 -0.33
C LYS A 13 10.12 11.19 -1.54
N GLU A 14 10.77 12.02 -2.36
CA GLU A 14 11.45 11.55 -3.58
C GLU A 14 12.63 10.65 -3.27
N GLU A 15 13.45 11.05 -2.29
CA GLU A 15 14.57 10.28 -1.80
C GLU A 15 14.12 8.89 -1.32
N PHE A 16 13.01 8.84 -0.58
CA PHE A 16 12.43 7.58 -0.13
C PHE A 16 12.10 6.65 -1.31
N PHE A 17 11.40 7.15 -2.34
CA PHE A 17 11.05 6.31 -3.50
C PHE A 17 12.28 5.84 -4.26
N ARG A 18 13.28 6.71 -4.46
CA ARG A 18 14.56 6.35 -5.11
C ARG A 18 15.36 5.32 -4.32
N LYS A 19 15.34 5.38 -2.99
CA LYS A 19 15.97 4.38 -2.12
C LYS A 19 15.19 3.06 -2.08
N LYS A 20 13.87 3.14 -2.17
CA LYS A 20 12.99 1.97 -2.01
C LYS A 20 12.87 1.11 -3.26
N ILE A 21 12.85 1.72 -4.43
CA ILE A 21 12.66 1.07 -5.73
C ILE A 21 14.00 1.00 -6.44
N SER A 22 14.52 -0.21 -6.64
CA SER A 22 15.88 -0.42 -7.18
C SER A 22 16.00 -0.03 -8.66
N ASP A 23 14.93 -0.21 -9.44
CA ASP A 23 14.87 0.23 -10.83
C ASP A 23 14.64 1.74 -10.89
N LYS A 24 15.63 2.48 -11.39
CA LYS A 24 15.60 3.94 -11.48
C LYS A 24 14.48 4.47 -12.38
N ASN A 25 14.14 3.77 -13.46
CA ASN A 25 13.08 4.18 -14.37
C ASN A 25 11.71 3.98 -13.71
N LEU A 26 11.49 2.85 -13.06
CA LEU A 26 10.28 2.62 -12.27
C LEU A 26 10.15 3.63 -11.12
N ALA A 27 11.24 3.91 -10.40
CA ALA A 27 11.25 4.91 -9.33
C ALA A 27 10.82 6.28 -9.85
N ASN A 28 11.35 6.72 -11.00
CA ASN A 28 10.98 7.98 -11.63
C ASN A 28 9.50 8.00 -12.06
N GLN A 29 8.97 6.91 -12.61
CA GLN A 29 7.55 6.82 -12.98
C GLN A 29 6.63 6.88 -11.76
N VAL A 30 6.98 6.19 -10.67
CA VAL A 30 6.24 6.25 -9.40
C VAL A 30 6.23 7.66 -8.84
N ILE A 31 7.39 8.33 -8.79
CA ILE A 31 7.50 9.72 -8.32
C ILE A 31 6.63 10.65 -9.17
N ALA A 32 6.69 10.52 -10.49
CA ALA A 32 5.90 11.32 -11.41
C ALA A 32 4.39 11.14 -11.18
N HIS A 33 3.92 9.89 -11.03
CA HIS A 33 2.51 9.59 -10.75
C HIS A 33 2.05 10.14 -9.38
N VAL A 34 2.87 9.97 -8.34
CA VAL A 34 2.55 10.51 -7.01
C VAL A 34 2.47 12.03 -7.05
N LYS A 35 3.38 12.71 -7.76
CA LYS A 35 3.36 14.17 -7.94
C LYS A 35 2.16 14.67 -8.75
N SER A 36 1.74 13.92 -9.77
CA SER A 36 0.56 14.28 -10.58
C SER A 36 -0.76 14.11 -9.81
N CYS A 37 -0.79 13.23 -8.82
CA CYS A 37 -1.96 12.99 -7.96
C CYS A 37 -1.86 13.77 -6.65
N ARG A 38 -2.45 14.98 -6.59
CA ARG A 38 -2.42 15.87 -5.41
C ARG A 38 -2.69 15.15 -4.09
N SER A 39 -3.74 14.33 -4.02
CA SER A 39 -4.11 13.61 -2.79
C SER A 39 -3.03 12.63 -2.35
N LEU A 40 -2.46 11.84 -3.27
CA LEU A 40 -1.37 10.90 -2.95
C LEU A 40 -0.12 11.67 -2.49
N TYR A 41 0.20 12.77 -3.14
CA TYR A 41 1.37 13.59 -2.80
C TYR A 41 1.28 14.17 -1.38
N ILE A 42 0.12 14.66 -0.98
CA ILE A 42 -0.14 15.19 0.37
C ILE A 42 -0.03 14.05 1.39
N MET A 43 -0.67 12.91 1.14
CA MET A 43 -0.63 11.78 2.07
C MET A 43 0.77 11.20 2.26
N CYS A 44 1.60 11.19 1.21
CA CYS A 44 3.00 10.79 1.29
C CYS A 44 3.86 11.67 2.23
N HIS A 45 3.29 12.69 2.88
CA HIS A 45 3.90 13.30 4.06
C HIS A 45 4.09 12.29 5.21
N ILE A 46 3.19 11.31 5.37
CA ILE A 46 3.32 10.27 6.39
C ILE A 46 4.13 9.10 5.81
N PRO A 47 5.26 8.68 6.43
CA PRO A 47 6.17 7.68 5.85
C PRO A 47 5.51 6.33 5.49
N VAL A 48 4.52 5.88 6.26
CA VAL A 48 3.79 4.63 5.98
C VAL A 48 3.07 4.70 4.62
N PHE A 49 2.56 5.88 4.23
CA PHE A 49 1.90 6.07 2.95
C PHE A 49 2.89 6.13 1.79
N CYS A 50 4.08 6.69 1.98
CA CYS A 50 5.18 6.55 1.01
C CYS A 50 5.52 5.08 0.74
N TRP A 51 5.65 4.27 1.79
CA TRP A 51 5.94 2.86 1.66
C TRP A 51 4.83 2.08 0.94
N MET A 52 3.57 2.35 1.30
CA MET A 52 2.41 1.74 0.65
C MET A 52 2.32 2.13 -0.83
N ALA A 53 2.51 3.41 -1.16
CA ALA A 53 2.58 3.93 -2.53
C ALA A 53 3.67 3.26 -3.34
N ALA A 54 4.88 3.13 -2.76
CA ALA A 54 6.00 2.47 -3.42
C ALA A 54 5.61 1.04 -3.81
N LYS A 55 5.08 0.25 -2.86
CA LYS A 55 4.71 -1.16 -3.12
C LYS A 55 3.61 -1.32 -4.15
N VAL A 56 2.54 -0.54 -4.05
CA VAL A 56 1.39 -0.66 -4.96
C VAL A 56 1.77 -0.22 -6.37
N LEU A 57 2.41 0.95 -6.50
CA LEU A 57 2.73 1.52 -7.80
C LEU A 57 3.89 0.79 -8.49
N GLU A 58 4.92 0.37 -7.75
CA GLU A 58 6.01 -0.47 -8.27
C GLU A 58 5.45 -1.75 -8.88
N LYS A 59 4.60 -2.48 -8.14
CA LYS A 59 4.00 -3.72 -8.64
C LYS A 59 3.16 -3.48 -9.88
N LYS A 60 2.31 -2.46 -9.86
CA LYS A 60 1.42 -2.12 -10.97
C LYS A 60 2.19 -1.81 -12.25
N MET A 61 3.22 -0.96 -12.16
CA MET A 61 4.03 -0.53 -13.30
C MET A 61 4.90 -1.68 -13.82
N ALA A 62 5.49 -2.48 -12.91
CA ALA A 62 6.29 -3.64 -13.28
C ALA A 62 5.50 -4.73 -14.01
N THR A 63 4.24 -4.97 -13.63
CA THR A 63 3.40 -5.98 -14.30
C THR A 63 2.59 -5.43 -15.47
N LYS A 64 2.71 -4.15 -15.81
CA LYS A 64 1.83 -3.45 -16.77
C LYS A 64 0.35 -3.78 -16.52
N ASP A 65 -0.05 -3.79 -15.24
CA ASP A 65 -1.42 -4.15 -14.87
C ASP A 65 -2.40 -3.09 -15.42
N ASN A 66 -3.22 -3.51 -16.39
CA ASN A 66 -4.21 -2.70 -17.12
C ASN A 66 -5.32 -2.13 -16.22
N LYS A 67 -5.40 -2.52 -14.94
CA LYS A 67 -6.32 -1.88 -13.99
C LYS A 67 -6.07 -0.37 -13.90
N GLU A 68 -6.99 0.41 -13.36
CA GLU A 68 -6.70 1.84 -13.17
C GLU A 68 -5.59 2.08 -12.12
N THR A 69 -4.72 3.06 -12.33
CA THR A 69 -3.75 3.50 -11.33
C THR A 69 -4.47 4.15 -10.16
N PRO A 70 -4.19 3.76 -8.91
CA PRO A 70 -4.80 4.40 -7.75
C PRO A 70 -4.53 5.90 -7.75
N LYS A 71 -5.58 6.68 -7.50
CA LYS A 71 -5.55 8.14 -7.33
C LYS A 71 -6.01 8.56 -5.94
N THR A 72 -6.77 7.70 -5.24
CA THR A 72 -7.31 7.95 -3.90
C THR A 72 -6.73 7.02 -2.84
N LEU A 73 -6.89 7.39 -1.57
CA LEU A 73 -6.45 6.59 -0.43
C LEU A 73 -7.17 5.24 -0.38
N THR A 74 -8.49 5.23 -0.57
CA THR A 74 -9.29 4.01 -0.56
C THR A 74 -8.86 3.07 -1.69
N GLN A 75 -8.63 3.57 -2.90
CA GLN A 75 -8.10 2.77 -4.00
C GLN A 75 -6.72 2.19 -3.66
N MET A 76 -5.85 2.99 -3.04
CA MET A 76 -4.54 2.56 -2.57
C MET A 76 -4.64 1.41 -1.56
N TYR A 77 -5.51 1.53 -0.55
CA TYR A 77 -5.74 0.47 0.43
C TYR A 77 -6.34 -0.79 -0.20
N ILE A 78 -7.30 -0.67 -1.11
CA ILE A 78 -7.87 -1.82 -1.82
C ILE A 78 -6.80 -2.57 -2.61
N ARG A 79 -5.94 -1.84 -3.35
CA ARG A 79 -4.83 -2.45 -4.09
C ARG A 79 -3.81 -3.09 -3.16
N PHE A 80 -3.45 -2.40 -2.08
CA PHE A 80 -2.52 -2.92 -1.09
C PHE A 80 -3.04 -4.21 -0.44
N LEU A 81 -4.32 -4.24 -0.05
CA LEU A 81 -4.97 -5.43 0.47
C LEU A 81 -4.96 -6.58 -0.53
N SER A 82 -5.20 -6.29 -1.81
CA SER A 82 -5.13 -7.28 -2.89
C SER A 82 -3.74 -7.91 -3.00
N LEU A 83 -2.67 -7.11 -2.89
CA LEU A 83 -1.28 -7.61 -2.90
C LEU A 83 -1.01 -8.55 -1.70
N HIS A 84 -1.52 -8.21 -0.52
CA HIS A 84 -1.40 -9.05 0.67
C HIS A 84 -2.24 -10.33 0.55
N ALA A 85 -3.45 -10.25 -0.01
CA ALA A 85 -4.30 -11.42 -0.27
C ALA A 85 -3.62 -12.42 -1.20
N ASP A 86 -2.95 -11.95 -2.26
CA ASP A 86 -2.18 -12.80 -3.18
C ASP A 86 -1.02 -13.51 -2.46
N VAL A 87 -0.35 -12.83 -1.53
CA VAL A 87 0.71 -13.43 -0.70
C VAL A 87 0.14 -14.48 0.25
N MET A 88 -0.98 -14.19 0.92
CA MET A 88 -1.65 -15.15 1.81
C MET A 88 -2.08 -16.40 1.04
N LYS A 89 -2.68 -16.23 -0.15
CA LYS A 89 -3.10 -17.34 -1.01
C LYS A 89 -1.97 -18.29 -1.38
N LYS A 90 -0.74 -17.77 -1.57
CA LYS A 90 0.45 -18.56 -1.90
C LYS A 90 1.04 -19.31 -0.70
N ARG A 91 0.80 -18.83 0.53
CA ARG A 91 1.33 -19.41 1.76
C ARG A 91 0.47 -20.56 2.31
N LEU A 92 -0.79 -20.67 1.89
CA LEU A 92 -1.70 -21.71 2.33
C LEU A 92 -1.52 -23.00 1.51
N PRO A 93 -1.14 -24.14 2.13
CA PRO A 93 -1.08 -25.43 1.45
C PRO A 93 -2.50 -25.97 1.22
N GLY A 94 -2.93 -26.13 -0.05
CA GLY A 94 -4.26 -26.66 -0.39
C GLY A 94 -4.86 -26.09 -1.68
N ARG A 95 -5.88 -26.76 -2.24
CA ARG A 95 -6.57 -26.45 -3.52
C ARG A 95 -6.98 -24.97 -3.66
N LYS A 96 -6.77 -24.39 -4.85
CA LYS A 96 -6.97 -22.96 -5.19
C LYS A 96 -8.33 -22.36 -4.79
N GLU A 97 -9.42 -23.12 -4.84
CA GLU A 97 -10.78 -22.66 -4.46
C GLU A 97 -10.94 -22.55 -2.94
N SER A 98 -10.42 -23.52 -2.19
CA SER A 98 -10.35 -23.47 -0.73
C SER A 98 -9.54 -22.26 -0.26
N ASN A 99 -8.47 -21.91 -0.97
CA ASN A 99 -7.60 -20.79 -0.60
C ASN A 99 -8.28 -19.43 -0.75
N ALA A 100 -9.14 -19.22 -1.76
CA ALA A 100 -9.83 -17.95 -1.94
C ALA A 100 -10.87 -17.70 -0.84
N ASN A 101 -11.66 -18.74 -0.51
CA ASN A 101 -12.62 -18.68 0.59
C ASN A 101 -11.90 -18.50 1.94
N CYS A 102 -10.80 -19.23 2.16
CA CYS A 102 -9.98 -19.10 3.36
C CYS A 102 -9.42 -17.67 3.54
N VAL A 103 -8.91 -17.05 2.47
CA VAL A 103 -8.43 -15.66 2.51
C VAL A 103 -9.57 -14.69 2.83
N ARG A 104 -10.75 -14.88 2.20
CA ARG A 104 -11.93 -14.04 2.49
C ARG A 104 -12.34 -14.15 3.95
N THR A 105 -12.49 -15.36 4.47
CA THR A 105 -12.86 -15.61 5.88
C THR A 105 -11.83 -15.00 6.82
N SER A 106 -10.54 -15.15 6.52
CA SER A 106 -9.45 -14.57 7.31
C SER A 106 -9.51 -13.04 7.33
N LEU A 107 -9.76 -12.40 6.18
CA LEU A 107 -9.90 -10.94 6.09
C LEU A 107 -11.10 -10.42 6.89
N LEU A 108 -12.24 -11.12 6.84
CA LEU A 108 -13.43 -10.76 7.62
C LEU A 108 -13.19 -10.92 9.13
N ALA A 109 -12.53 -12.00 9.55
CA ALA A 109 -12.18 -12.22 10.95
C ALA A 109 -11.23 -11.13 11.46
N LEU A 110 -10.20 -10.77 10.68
CA LEU A 110 -9.29 -9.67 11.00
C LEU A 110 -10.00 -8.32 11.08
N GLY A 111 -10.92 -8.05 10.14
CA GLY A 111 -11.73 -6.83 10.16
C GLY A 111 -12.62 -6.74 11.39
N LYS A 112 -13.29 -7.84 11.76
CA LYS A 112 -14.09 -7.91 12.98
C LYS A 112 -13.24 -7.69 14.23
N LEU A 113 -12.08 -8.33 14.31
CA LEU A 113 -11.16 -8.18 15.44
C LEU A 113 -10.68 -6.73 15.58
N ALA A 114 -10.28 -6.10 14.47
CA ALA A 114 -9.85 -4.70 14.46
C ALA A 114 -10.98 -3.76 14.92
N PHE A 115 -12.20 -3.97 14.45
CA PHE A 115 -13.36 -3.19 14.88
C PHE A 115 -13.62 -3.31 16.39
N GLN A 116 -13.63 -4.54 16.92
CA GLN A 116 -13.83 -4.79 18.35
C GLN A 116 -12.71 -4.19 19.22
N ALA A 117 -11.48 -4.13 18.72
CA ALA A 117 -10.37 -3.49 19.41
C ALA A 117 -10.55 -1.96 19.48
N LEU A 118 -10.97 -1.35 18.37
CA LEU A 118 -11.26 0.09 18.31
C LEU A 118 -12.40 0.49 19.25
N GLU A 119 -13.48 -0.31 19.34
CA GLU A 119 -14.58 -0.07 20.30
C GLU A 119 -14.10 -0.08 21.76
N LYS A 120 -13.04 -0.82 22.05
CA LYS A 120 -12.44 -0.92 23.38
C LYS A 120 -11.36 0.15 23.63
N GLY A 121 -11.06 0.99 22.64
CA GLY A 121 -10.05 2.05 22.75
C GLY A 121 -8.60 1.58 22.68
N TYR A 122 -8.35 0.40 22.10
CA TYR A 122 -6.99 -0.04 21.74
C TYR A 122 -6.47 0.65 20.48
#